data_AF-A0A1A3HDP0-F1
#
_entry.id   AF-A0A1A3HDP0-F1
#
_cell.length_a   1.000
_cell.length_b   1.000
_cell.length_c   1.000
_cell.angle_alpha   90.00
_cell.angle_beta   90.00
_cell.angle_gamma   90.00
#
_symmetry.space_group_name_H-M   'P 1'
#
loop_
_entity.id
_entity.type
_entity.pdbx_description
1 polymer ?
#
loop_
_entity_poly.entity_id
_entity_poly.type
_entity_poly.pdbx_seq_one_letter_code
_entity_poly.pdbx_strand_id
1 'polypeptide(L)' 'MANATNDGDRLIGLREAGERVGLSYWTIQRRVRSGALPAYRTGPNTSPLRLKVSDVDALLQPVAPQRD' A
#
# COMPACT_ATOMS: atom_id res chain seq x y z
N MET A 1 8.98 -5.25 -27.99
CA MET A 1 9.12 -6.07 -26.76
C MET A 1 8.72 -5.19 -25.59
N ALA A 2 7.52 -5.38 -25.05
CA ALA A 2 6.92 -4.48 -24.08
C ALA A 2 7.58 -4.67 -22.71
N ASN A 3 8.22 -3.61 -22.21
CA ASN A 3 8.79 -3.54 -20.88
C ASN A 3 7.63 -3.42 -19.88
N ALA A 4 7.05 -4.56 -19.48
CA ALA A 4 6.08 -4.63 -18.39
C ALA A 4 6.82 -4.23 -17.11
N THR A 5 6.87 -2.93 -16.87
CA THR A 5 7.35 -2.37 -15.62
C THR A 5 6.44 -2.97 -14.56
N ASN A 6 6.98 -3.81 -13.68
CA ASN A 6 6.22 -4.47 -12.63
C ASN A 6 5.52 -3.40 -11.77
N ASP A 7 4.27 -3.06 -12.11
CA ASP A 7 3.50 -2.03 -11.41
C ASP A 7 3.38 -2.38 -9.91
N GLY A 8 3.47 -3.66 -9.56
CA GLY A 8 3.50 -4.14 -8.19
C GLY A 8 4.71 -3.67 -7.37
N ASP A 9 5.86 -3.41 -7.99
CA ASP A 9 7.06 -2.88 -7.32
C ASP A 9 7.11 -1.35 -7.30
N ARG A 10 6.13 -0.69 -7.92
CA ARG A 10 6.03 0.77 -7.90
C ARG A 10 5.80 1.25 -6.47
N LEU A 11 6.61 2.23 -6.07
CA LEU A 11 6.53 2.88 -4.76
C LEU A 11 5.63 4.10 -4.81
N ILE A 12 4.46 4.00 -4.21
CA ILE A 12 3.44 5.05 -4.11
C ILE A 12 3.42 5.70 -2.72
N GLY A 13 2.89 6.91 -2.63
CA GLY A 13 2.73 7.59 -1.34
C GLY A 13 1.55 7.05 -0.54
N LEU A 14 1.47 7.36 0.77
CA LEU A 14 0.34 6.95 1.61
C LEU A 14 -1.03 7.45 1.13
N ARG A 15 -1.08 8.67 0.57
CA ARG A 15 -2.32 9.25 0.06
C ARG A 15 -2.83 8.48 -1.16
N GLU A 16 -1.94 8.27 -2.13
CA GLU A 16 -2.22 7.49 -3.35
C GLU A 16 -2.62 6.05 -3.01
N ALA A 17 -1.95 5.44 -2.02
CA ALA A 17 -2.33 4.12 -1.52
C ALA A 17 -3.74 4.11 -0.93
N GLY A 18 -4.10 5.12 -0.14
CA GLY A 18 -5.45 5.26 0.41
C GLY A 18 -6.52 5.41 -0.68
N GLU A 19 -6.27 6.26 -1.67
CA GLU A 19 -7.16 6.45 -2.82
C GLU A 19 -7.36 5.13 -3.61
N ARG A 20 -6.32 4.31 -3.74
CA ARG A 20 -6.37 3.02 -4.46
C ARG A 20 -7.27 1.98 -3.78
N VAL A 21 -7.25 1.88 -2.46
CA VAL A 21 -8.04 0.88 -1.71
C VAL A 21 -9.30 1.47 -1.07
N GLY A 22 -9.62 2.74 -1.33
CA GLY A 22 -10.78 3.44 -0.76
C GLY A 22 -10.67 3.70 0.74
N LEU A 23 -9.45 3.81 1.28
CA LEU A 23 -9.21 4.06 2.71
C LEU A 23 -8.63 5.45 2.96
N SER A 24 -8.93 5.99 4.15
CA SER A 24 -8.33 7.26 4.56
C SER A 24 -6.80 7.14 4.70
N TYR A 25 -6.10 8.25 4.47
CA TYR A 25 -4.67 8.37 4.75
C TYR A 25 -4.32 7.89 6.17
N TRP A 26 -5.13 8.25 7.17
CA TRP A 26 -4.93 7.86 8.57
C TRP A 26 -5.05 6.36 8.79
N THR A 27 -5.92 5.68 8.04
CA THR A 27 -6.08 4.22 8.10
C THR A 27 -4.81 3.54 7.57
N ILE A 28 -4.28 4.00 6.45
CA ILE A 28 -3.03 3.47 5.88
C ILE A 28 -1.86 3.72 6.84
N GLN A 29 -1.74 4.94 7.38
CA GLN A 29 -0.69 5.27 8.34
C GLN A 29 -0.78 4.40 9.62
N ARG A 30 -1.99 4.13 10.11
CA ARG A 30 -2.21 3.23 11.25
C ARG A 30 -1.72 1.82 10.94
N ARG A 31 -2.03 1.28 9.76
CA ARG A 31 -1.58 -0.06 9.32
C ARG A 31 -0.06 -0.16 9.20
N VAL A 32 0.59 0.90 8.71
CA VAL A 32 2.06 0.98 8.70
C VAL A 32 2.62 0.98 10.13
N ARG A 33 2.05 1.80 11.01
CA ARG A 33 2.50 1.90 12.41
C ARG A 33 2.26 0.60 13.21
N SER A 34 1.23 -0.16 12.87
CA SER A 34 0.97 -1.48 13.48
C SER A 34 1.81 -2.60 12.88
N GLY A 35 2.63 -2.32 11.85
CA GLY A 35 3.44 -3.33 11.16
C GLY A 35 2.64 -4.23 10.19
N ALA A 36 1.37 -3.93 9.95
CA ALA A 36 0.51 -4.70 9.05
C ALA A 36 0.71 -4.34 7.57
N LEU A 37 1.38 -3.23 7.29
CA LEU A 37 1.73 -2.79 5.94
C LEU A 37 3.19 -2.33 5.91
N PRO A 38 4.06 -2.95 5.09
CA PRO A 38 5.45 -2.52 4.97
C PRO A 38 5.55 -1.15 4.30
N ALA A 39 6.34 -0.27 4.89
CA ALA A 39 6.65 1.04 4.33
C ALA A 39 8.15 1.25 4.23
N TYR A 40 8.55 1.90 3.14
CA TYR A 40 9.93 2.13 2.75
C TYR A 40 10.21 3.63 2.71
N ARG A 41 11.42 4.03 3.08
CA ARG A 41 11.90 5.40 2.87
C ARG A 41 12.89 5.40 1.72
N THR A 42 12.65 6.25 0.72
CA THR A 42 13.53 6.40 -0.46
C THR A 42 14.56 7.53 -0.28
N GLY A 43 14.87 7.94 0.96
CA GLY A 43 15.78 9.05 1.24
C GLY A 43 16.07 9.22 2.74
N PRO A 44 16.65 10.37 3.17
CA PRO A 44 16.96 10.67 4.57
C PRO A 44 15.75 10.48 5.51
N ASN A 45 15.97 10.42 6.83
CA ASN A 45 14.89 10.15 7.81
C ASN A 45 13.65 11.07 7.69
N THR A 46 13.79 12.26 7.10
CA THR A 46 12.71 13.22 6.83
C THR A 46 11.88 12.91 5.57
N SER A 47 12.32 11.98 4.70
CA SER A 47 11.63 11.66 3.47
C SER A 47 10.26 11.03 3.73
N PRO A 48 9.26 11.34 2.88
CA PRO A 48 7.93 10.75 2.99
C PRO A 48 8.01 9.23 2.80
N LEU A 49 7.22 8.53 3.60
CA LEU A 49 7.07 7.08 3.53
C LEU A 49 6.42 6.69 2.21
N ARG A 50 6.91 5.60 1.63
CA ARG A 50 6.38 4.99 0.41
C ARG A 50 6.00 3.54 0.63
N LEU A 51 5.03 3.08 -0.14
CA LEU A 51 4.43 1.76 -0.05
C LEU A 51 4.55 1.11 -1.43
N LYS A 52 4.78 -0.20 -1.48
CA LYS A 52 4.66 -0.90 -2.75
C LYS A 52 3.18 -1.06 -3.10
N VAL A 53 2.86 -0.93 -4.38
CA VAL A 53 1.50 -1.16 -4.88
C VAL A 53 1.03 -2.58 -4.57
N SER A 54 1.90 -3.58 -4.75
CA SER A 54 1.59 -4.99 -4.44
C SER A 54 1.18 -5.21 -2.98
N ASP A 55 1.91 -4.60 -2.03
CA ASP A 55 1.60 -4.69 -0.60
C ASP A 55 0.28 -4.00 -0.26
N VAL A 56 -0.04 -2.89 -0.94
CA VAL A 56 -1.30 -2.17 -0.76
C VAL A 56 -2.48 -2.99 -1.30
N ASP A 57 -2.33 -3.59 -2.48
CA ASP A 57 -3.36 -4.44 -3.09
C ASP A 57 -3.58 -5.72 -2.27
N ALA A 58 -2.52 -6.28 -1.65
CA ALA A 58 -2.60 -7.44 -0.77
C ALA A 58 -3.44 -7.20 0.51
N LEU A 59 -3.68 -5.94 0.89
CA LEU A 59 -4.61 -5.61 1.98
C LEU A 59 -6.07 -5.96 1.66
N LEU A 60 -6.42 -6.02 0.37
CA LEU A 60 -7.75 -6.38 -0.10
C LEU A 60 -7.84 -7.90 -0.22
N GLN A 61 -8.02 -8.57 0.92
CA GLN A 61 -8.33 -10.00 0.93
C GLN A 61 -9.82 -10.20 0.63
N PRO A 62 -10.18 -11.08 -0.32
CA PRO A 62 -11.58 -11.38 -0.60
C PRO A 62 -12.22 -12.01 0.63
N VAL A 63 -13.27 -11.38 1.14
CA VAL A 63 -14.11 -11.95 2.19
C VAL A 63 -15.02 -12.97 1.52
N ALA A 64 -14.81 -14.26 1.82
CA ALA A 64 -15.74 -15.30 1.38
C ALA A 64 -17.14 -14.95 1.89
N PRO A 65 -18.19 -15.02 1.05
CA PRO A 65 -19.54 -14.75 1.52
C PRO A 65 -19.85 -15.72 2.66
N GLN A 66 -20.15 -15.17 3.84
CA GLN A 66 -20.59 -15.99 4.97
C GLN A 66 -21.92 -16.63 4.56
N ARG A 67 -21.92 -17.96 4.43
CA ARG A 67 -23.12 -18.74 4.20
C ARG A 67 -23.65 -19.12 5.58
N ASP A 68 -24.64 -18.37 6.06
CA ASP A 68 -25.43 -18.71 7.25
C ASP A 68 -26.33 -19.92 6.97
#